data_AF-A0A6N9NMS2-F1
#
_entry.id   AF-A0A6N9NMS2-F1
#
_cell.length_a   1.000
_cell.length_b   1.000
_cell.length_c   1.000
_cell.angle_alpha   90.00
_cell.angle_beta   90.00
_cell.angle_gamma   90.00
#
_symmetry.space_group_name_H-M   'P 1'
#
loop_
_entity.id
_entity.type
_entity.pdbx_description
1 polymer ?
#
loop_
_entity_poly.entity_id
_entity_poly.type
_entity_poly.pdbx_seq_one_letter_code
_entity_poly.pdbx_strand_id
1 'polypeptide(L)'
;MKLNEGEIGRTYLVKNVTTDAAITRRLEALGVNEMTPITVLNKKGSGSVIFKVRGTRLAVGRRISEGITVEETGGAPETGRNTGSESIPGGKHTNGGGTDGRQYK
;
A
#
# COMPACT_ATOMS: atom_id res chain seq x y z
N MET A 1 -12.34 -13.89 -0.82
CA MET A 1 -11.39 -13.94 -1.96
C MET A 1 -10.08 -14.54 -1.48
N LYS A 2 -9.20 -14.95 -2.40
CA LYS A 2 -7.85 -15.42 -2.02
C LYS A 2 -6.88 -14.25 -1.89
N LEU A 3 -5.80 -14.45 -1.15
CA LEU A 3 -4.77 -13.42 -0.97
C LEU A 3 -4.12 -12.99 -2.30
N ASN A 4 -4.02 -13.90 -3.27
CA ASN A 4 -3.48 -13.60 -4.61
C ASN A 4 -4.42 -12.77 -5.51
N GLU A 5 -5.72 -12.76 -5.21
CA GLU A 5 -6.72 -11.94 -5.92
C GLU A 5 -6.79 -10.51 -5.38
N GLY A 6 -6.14 -10.25 -4.24
CA GLY A 6 -6.08 -8.92 -3.64
C GLY A 6 -5.46 -7.86 -4.55
N GLU A 7 -5.94 -6.63 -4.39
CA GLU A 7 -5.37 -5.43 -4.98
C GLU A 7 -4.18 -4.93 -4.17
N ILE A 8 -3.18 -4.40 -4.86
CA ILE A 8 -2.02 -3.79 -4.22
C ILE A 8 -2.45 -2.47 -3.58
N GLY A 9 -2.00 -2.22 -2.35
CA GLY A 9 -2.31 -1.01 -1.60
C GLY A 9 -3.62 -1.07 -0.81
N ARG A 10 -4.36 -2.19 -0.88
CA ARG A 10 -5.56 -2.40 -0.07
C ARG A 10 -5.28 -3.23 1.17
N THR A 11 -6.12 -2.99 2.18
CA THR A 11 -6.11 -3.73 3.45
C THR A 11 -7.24 -4.75 3.44
N TYR A 12 -6.89 -5.95 3.86
CA TYR A 12 -7.74 -7.11 3.84
C TYR A 12 -7.70 -7.80 5.19
N LEU A 13 -8.81 -8.39 5.60
CA LEU A 13 -8.91 -9.17 6.83
C LEU A 13 -8.70 -10.65 6.51
N VAL A 14 -7.80 -11.32 7.20
CA VAL A 14 -7.65 -12.78 7.08
C VAL A 14 -8.88 -13.45 7.69
N LYS A 15 -9.58 -14.27 6.90
CA LYS A 15 -10.74 -15.05 7.36
C LYS A 15 -10.35 -16.46 7.76
N ASN A 16 -9.58 -17.12 6.91
CA ASN A 16 -9.22 -18.52 7.12
C ASN A 16 -7.91 -18.86 6.42
N VAL A 17 -7.14 -19.77 7.00
CA VAL A 17 -5.87 -20.26 6.43
C VAL A 17 -6.00 -21.76 6.18
N THR A 18 -6.36 -22.11 4.96
CA THR A 18 -6.51 -23.49 4.47
C THR A 18 -5.20 -23.96 3.84
N THR A 19 -4.14 -24.00 4.65
CA THR A 19 -2.79 -24.44 4.26
C THR A 19 -2.32 -25.55 5.20
N ASP A 20 -1.19 -26.19 4.88
CA ASP A 20 -0.56 -27.20 5.72
C ASP A 20 -0.39 -26.75 7.18
N ALA A 21 -0.66 -27.66 8.13
CA ALA A 21 -0.60 -27.36 9.56
C ALA A 21 0.77 -26.81 10.01
N ALA A 22 1.85 -27.25 9.37
CA ALA A 22 3.19 -26.73 9.66
C ALA A 22 3.38 -25.27 9.22
N ILE A 23 2.60 -24.80 8.25
CA ILE A 23 2.65 -23.42 7.75
C ILE A 23 1.69 -22.54 8.52
N THR A 24 0.48 -23.01 8.82
CA THR A 24 -0.46 -22.30 9.69
C THR A 24 0.19 -21.96 11.03
N ARG A 25 0.84 -22.94 11.68
CA ARG A 25 1.54 -22.71 12.95
C ARG A 25 2.69 -21.69 12.85
N ARG A 26 3.36 -21.65 11.69
CA ARG A 26 4.41 -20.65 11.41
C ARG A 26 3.83 -19.26 11.16
N LEU A 27 2.73 -19.19 10.41
CA LEU A 27 2.00 -17.94 10.13
C LEU A 27 1.45 -17.34 11.43
N GLU A 28 0.85 -18.16 12.29
CA GLU A 28 0.38 -17.75 13.63
C GLU A 28 1.53 -17.21 14.48
N ALA A 29 2.67 -17.90 14.51
CA ALA A 29 3.87 -17.44 15.22
C ALA A 29 4.44 -16.13 14.66
N LEU A 30 4.25 -15.84 13.36
CA LEU A 30 4.62 -14.59 12.71
C LEU A 30 3.55 -13.48 12.88
N GLY A 31 2.44 -13.78 13.56
CA GLY A 31 1.35 -12.83 13.81
C GLY A 31 0.29 -12.77 12.71
N VAL A 32 0.28 -13.73 11.79
CA VAL A 32 -0.79 -13.93 10.80
C VAL A 32 -1.80 -14.91 11.38
N ASN A 33 -2.78 -14.36 12.11
CA ASN A 33 -3.90 -15.13 12.65
C ASN A 33 -5.19 -14.84 11.89
N GLU A 34 -6.20 -15.68 12.07
CA GLU A 34 -7.59 -15.33 11.72
C GLU A 34 -7.99 -13.99 12.35
N MET A 35 -8.82 -13.23 11.62
CA MET A 35 -9.26 -11.89 12.00
C MET A 35 -8.14 -10.82 12.04
N THR A 36 -6.96 -11.10 11.49
CA THR A 36 -5.87 -10.13 11.43
C THR A 36 -5.96 -9.26 10.17
N PRO A 37 -5.91 -7.92 10.28
CA PRO A 37 -5.81 -7.04 9.12
C PRO A 37 -4.39 -7.09 8.54
N ILE A 38 -4.33 -7.27 7.23
CA ILE A 38 -3.10 -7.32 6.44
C ILE A 38 -3.21 -6.37 5.26
N THR A 39 -2.11 -5.71 4.92
CA THR A 39 -2.07 -4.80 3.77
C THR A 39 -1.24 -5.43 2.66
N VAL A 40 -1.83 -5.61 1.47
CA VAL A 40 -1.10 -6.14 0.32
C VAL A 40 -0.19 -5.05 -0.20
N LEU A 41 1.12 -5.29 -0.15
CA LEU A 41 2.12 -4.32 -0.60
C LEU A 41 2.52 -4.53 -2.05
N ASN A 42 2.62 -5.79 -2.47
CA ASN A 42 2.97 -6.11 -3.85
C ASN A 42 2.56 -7.55 -4.18
N LYS A 43 2.25 -7.81 -5.45
CA LYS A 43 2.04 -9.15 -5.98
C LYS A 43 2.95 -9.37 -7.18
N LYS A 44 3.67 -10.48 -7.16
CA LYS A 44 4.53 -10.91 -8.26
C LYS A 44 3.75 -11.90 -9.11
N GLY A 45 3.75 -11.71 -10.43
CA GLY A 45 3.06 -12.59 -11.40
C GLY A 45 3.51 -14.06 -11.36
N SER A 46 4.64 -14.37 -10.72
CA SER A 46 5.10 -15.75 -10.45
C SER A 46 4.32 -16.45 -9.33
N GLY A 47 3.27 -15.82 -8.78
CA GLY A 47 2.47 -16.36 -7.67
C GLY A 47 3.02 -16.04 -6.28
N SER A 48 3.97 -15.11 -6.15
CA SER A 48 4.46 -14.66 -4.85
C SER A 48 3.74 -13.38 -4.42
N VAL A 49 3.24 -13.32 -3.19
CA VAL A 49 2.53 -12.16 -2.65
C VAL A 49 3.28 -11.61 -1.45
N ILE A 50 3.47 -10.29 -1.41
CA ILE A 50 4.10 -9.58 -0.30
C ILE A 50 3.02 -8.76 0.40
N PHE A 51 2.83 -9.03 1.67
CA PHE A 51 1.87 -8.32 2.52
C PHE A 51 2.51 -7.89 3.83
N LYS A 52 1.91 -6.90 4.49
CA LYS A 52 2.33 -6.41 5.80
C LYS A 52 1.30 -6.81 6.86
N VAL A 53 1.78 -7.35 7.97
CA VAL A 53 0.99 -7.73 9.14
C VAL A 53 1.63 -7.14 10.40
N ARG A 54 0.89 -6.37 11.20
CA ARG A 54 1.35 -5.81 12.49
C ARG A 54 2.75 -5.17 12.49
N GLY A 55 3.20 -4.60 11.37
CA GLY A 55 4.54 -4.01 11.24
C GLY A 55 5.56 -4.87 10.49
N THR A 56 5.34 -6.18 10.38
CA THR A 56 6.22 -7.14 9.70
C THR A 56 5.78 -7.34 8.25
N ARG A 57 6.74 -7.39 7.32
CA ARG A 57 6.49 -7.71 5.90
C ARG A 57 6.73 -9.19 5.67
N LEU A 58 5.75 -9.90 5.16
CA LEU A 58 5.82 -11.32 4.86
C LEU A 58 5.65 -11.56 3.37
N ALA A 59 6.43 -12.49 2.85
CA ALA A 59 6.35 -12.96 1.47
C ALA A 59 5.87 -14.40 1.47
N VAL A 60 4.80 -14.67 0.73
CA VAL A 60 4.22 -16.00 0.60
C VAL A 60 4.22 -16.43 -0.86
N GLY A 61 4.53 -17.71 -1.11
CA GLY A 61 4.48 -18.29 -2.46
C GLY A 61 3.08 -18.73 -2.87
N ARG A 62 2.95 -19.22 -4.11
CA ARG A 62 1.68 -19.57 -4.76
C ARG A 62 0.83 -20.49 -3.91
N ARG A 63 1.43 -21.60 -3.46
CA ARG A 63 0.77 -22.63 -2.62
C ARG A 63 0.15 -22.07 -1.35
N ILE A 64 0.77 -21.04 -0.77
CA ILE A 64 0.33 -20.45 0.51
C ILE A 64 -0.73 -19.39 0.23
N SER A 65 -0.49 -18.53 -0.77
CA SER A 65 -1.45 -17.50 -1.17
C SER A 65 -2.79 -18.05 -1.65
N GLU A 66 -2.81 -19.27 -2.22
CA GLU A 66 -4.03 -19.94 -2.67
C GLU A 66 -4.84 -20.56 -1.53
N GLY A 67 -4.18 -20.91 -0.43
CA GLY A 67 -4.82 -21.44 0.78
C GLY A 67 -5.24 -20.36 1.77
N ILE A 68 -4.77 -19.11 1.64
CA ILE A 68 -5.16 -18.01 2.51
C ILE A 68 -6.40 -17.31 1.95
N THR A 69 -7.47 -17.33 2.72
CA THR A 69 -8.72 -16.62 2.43
C THR A 69 -8.75 -15.28 3.15
N VAL A 70 -9.02 -14.23 2.40
CA VAL A 70 -9.13 -12.85 2.88
C VAL A 70 -10.48 -12.23 2.48
N GLU A 71 -10.88 -11.22 3.24
CA GLU A 71 -12.07 -10.41 3.02
C GLU A 71 -11.69 -8.93 2.96
N GLU A 72 -12.31 -8.18 2.05
CA GLU A 72 -12.19 -6.73 2.03
C GLU A 72 -12.88 -6.17 3.27
N THR A 73 -12.08 -5.65 4.20
CA THR A 73 -12.64 -4.82 5.26
C THR A 73 -12.88 -3.47 4.59
N GLY A 74 -14.13 -3.09 4.42
CA GLY A 74 -14.57 -1.90 3.69
C GLY A 74 -14.18 -0.58 4.39
N GLY A 75 -12.91 -0.41 4.74
CA GLY A 75 -12.32 0.89 4.99
C GLY A 75 -12.40 1.64 3.67
N ALA A 76 -13.40 2.51 3.57
CA ALA A 76 -13.63 3.36 2.42
C ALA A 76 -12.30 3.94 1.92
N PRO A 77 -12.08 4.02 0.60
CA PRO A 77 -11.00 4.85 0.10
C PRO A 77 -11.35 6.27 0.55
N GLU A 78 -10.69 6.75 1.62
CA GLU A 78 -10.51 8.18 1.83
C GLU A 78 -9.63 8.64 0.68
N THR A 79 -10.28 8.81 -0.47
CA THR A 79 -9.76 9.52 -1.62
C THR A 79 -9.32 10.86 -1.07
N GLY A 80 -8.00 11.03 -0.93
CA GLY A 80 -7.42 12.31 -0.62
C GLY A 80 -7.86 13.30 -1.70
N ARG A 81 -8.92 14.05 -1.41
CA ARG A 81 -9.21 15.32 -2.05
C ARG A 81 -8.10 16.26 -1.62
N ASN A 82 -7.03 16.34 -2.40
CA ASN A 82 -6.01 17.38 -2.27
C ASN A 82 -5.02 17.23 -3.43
N THR A 83 -5.29 17.89 -4.57
CA THR A 83 -4.33 18.83 -5.16
C THR A 83 -5.02 19.67 -6.23
N GLY A 84 -5.03 21.00 -6.04
CA GLY A 84 -4.98 21.95 -7.14
C GLY A 84 -6.27 22.63 -7.60
N SER A 85 -7.04 23.24 -6.70
CA SER A 85 -7.89 24.38 -7.09
C SER A 85 -7.49 25.62 -6.29
N GLU A 86 -6.47 26.32 -6.77
CA GLU A 86 -6.34 27.75 -6.51
C GLU A 86 -5.85 28.43 -7.79
N SER A 87 -6.80 28.65 -8.69
CA SER A 87 -6.68 29.63 -9.75
C SER A 87 -6.97 31.00 -9.15
N ILE A 88 -5.96 31.85 -9.01
CA ILE A 88 -6.16 33.31 -8.99
C ILE A 88 -5.37 33.89 -10.18
N PRO A 89 -6.05 34.32 -11.25
CA PRO A 89 -5.44 35.18 -12.25
C PRO A 89 -5.59 36.64 -11.79
N GLY A 90 -4.50 37.41 -11.81
CA GLY A 90 -4.58 38.87 -11.81
C GLY A 90 -3.74 39.57 -10.75
N GLY A 91 -2.63 40.15 -11.22
CA GLY A 91 -1.81 41.07 -10.43
C GLY A 91 -0.63 41.58 -11.23
N LYS A 92 -0.89 42.38 -12.27
CA LYS A 92 0.15 43.23 -12.85
C LYS A 92 0.63 44.19 -11.76
N HIS A 93 1.91 44.17 -11.45
CA HIS A 93 2.62 45.39 -11.06
C HIS A 93 3.95 45.47 -11.80
N THR A 94 4.07 46.54 -12.57
CA THR A 94 5.26 47.00 -13.28
C THR A 94 6.13 47.86 -12.37
N ASN A 95 7.37 48.07 -12.83
CA ASN A 95 8.38 49.05 -12.41
C ASN A 95 9.25 48.58 -11.24
N GLY A 96 10.58 48.66 -11.29
CA GLY A 96 11.49 49.26 -12.25
C GLY A 96 12.83 49.53 -11.54
N GLY A 97 13.93 49.52 -12.31
CA GLY A 97 15.18 50.21 -11.97
C GLY A 97 16.16 49.50 -11.02
N GLY A 98 17.41 49.38 -11.47
CA GLY A 98 18.54 49.07 -10.58
C GLY A 98 19.72 48.40 -11.27
N THR A 99 20.50 49.20 -11.98
CA THR A 99 21.89 48.92 -12.39
C THR A 99 22.74 48.39 -11.22
N ASP A 100 23.62 47.43 -11.44
CA ASP A 100 25.07 47.67 -11.51
C ASP A 100 25.85 46.36 -11.60
N GLY A 101 26.90 46.37 -12.42
CA GLY A 101 27.62 45.19 -12.83
C GLY A 101 28.48 44.53 -11.76
N ARG A 102 28.80 43.27 -11.99
CA ARG A 102 30.07 42.69 -11.54
C ARG A 102 30.50 41.57 -12.48
N GLN A 103 31.47 41.92 -13.32
CA GLN A 103 32.36 40.97 -13.98
C GLN A 103 33.04 40.11 -12.91
N TYR A 104 33.00 38.80 -13.08
CA TYR A 104 33.93 37.91 -12.41
C TYR A 104 35.21 37.83 -13.25
N LYS A 105 36.34 38.06 -12.58
CA LYS A 105 37.70 37.86 -13.08
C LYS A 105 37.99 36.38 -13.31
#